data_AF-A0A2I0QBB2-F1
#
_entry.id   AF-A0A2I0QBB2-F1
#
_cell.length_a   1.000
_cell.length_b   1.000
_cell.length_c   1.000
_cell.angle_alpha   90.00
_cell.angle_beta   90.00
_cell.angle_gamma   90.00
#
_symmetry.space_group_name_H-M   'P 1'
#
loop_
_entity.id
_entity.type
_entity.pdbx_description
1 polymer ?
#
loop_
_entity_poly.entity_id
_entity_poly.type
_entity_poly.pdbx_seq_one_letter_code
_entity_poly.pdbx_strand_id
1 'polypeptide(L)' 'NESLGLYETKLLLKQGFYNYQYVTKEIDGTINNHDIDGSFYQTENDYTVLVYYKKFGSRYTKVIGVGFGNSEKINN' A
#
# COMPACT_ATOMS: atom_id res chain seq x y z
N ASN A 1 8.19 -15.48 -18.95
CA ASN A 1 8.63 -15.77 -20.33
C ASN A 1 9.93 -16.53 -20.26
N GLU A 2 9.92 -17.84 -20.46
CA GLU A 2 11.10 -18.70 -20.27
C GLU A 2 12.21 -18.45 -21.30
N SER A 3 11.89 -18.00 -22.51
CA SER A 3 12.90 -17.68 -23.52
C SER A 3 13.60 -16.34 -23.26
N LEU A 4 12.94 -15.41 -22.56
CA LEU A 4 13.49 -14.10 -22.21
C LEU A 4 13.95 -13.98 -20.75
N GLY A 5 13.51 -14.87 -19.87
CA GLY A 5 13.73 -14.76 -18.42
C GLY A 5 12.98 -13.59 -17.76
N LEU A 6 11.93 -13.07 -18.40
CA LEU A 6 11.20 -11.88 -17.94
C LEU A 6 9.78 -12.19 -17.46
N TYR A 7 9.29 -11.38 -16.51
CA TYR A 7 7.88 -11.33 -16.13
C TYR A 7 7.10 -10.46 -17.12
N GLU A 8 6.01 -10.98 -17.67
CA GLU A 8 5.16 -10.27 -18.64
C GLU A 8 3.70 -10.63 -18.41
N THR A 9 2.79 -9.69 -18.69
CA THR A 9 1.35 -9.94 -18.68
C THR A 9 0.64 -8.99 -19.63
N LYS A 10 -0.60 -9.31 -20.00
CA LYS A 10 -1.48 -8.45 -20.80
C LYS A 10 -2.73 -8.16 -20.00
N LEU A 11 -3.01 -6.88 -19.78
CA LEU A 11 -4.16 -6.40 -19.03
C LEU A 11 -4.94 -5.41 -19.91
N LEU A 12 -6.26 -5.61 -20.01
CA LEU A 12 -7.13 -4.66 -20.68
C LEU A 12 -7.44 -3.50 -19.71
N LEU A 13 -6.91 -2.32 -19.99
CA LEU A 13 -7.12 -1.11 -19.20
C LEU A 13 -7.84 -0.05 -20.03
N LYS A 14 -8.54 0.84 -19.34
CA LYS A 14 -9.12 2.03 -19.96
C LYS A 14 -7.98 2.96 -20.40
N GLN A 15 -8.25 3.85 -21.36
CA GLN A 15 -7.27 4.89 -21.72
C GLN A 15 -7.12 5.90 -20.58
N GLY A 16 -5.88 6.25 -20.24
CA GLY A 16 -5.55 7.17 -19.16
C GLY A 16 -4.14 6.96 -18.62
N PHE A 17 -3.83 7.66 -17.52
CA PHE A 17 -2.56 7.54 -16.81
C PHE A 17 -2.69 6.50 -15.67
N TYR A 18 -1.66 5.67 -15.51
CA TYR A 18 -1.62 4.61 -14.49
C TYR A 18 -0.29 4.59 -13.76
N ASN A 19 -0.35 4.67 -12.43
CA ASN A 19 0.73 4.24 -11.55
C ASN A 19 0.54 2.74 -11.25
N TYR A 20 1.63 1.99 -11.24
CA TYR A 20 1.61 0.56 -10.92
C TYR A 20 2.87 0.19 -10.13
N GLN A 21 2.79 -0.92 -9.42
CA GLN A 21 3.89 -1.49 -8.64
C GLN A 21 3.90 -3.01 -8.83
N TYR A 22 5.09 -3.63 -8.76
CA TYR A 22 5.20 -5.09 -8.71
C TYR A 22 5.31 -5.54 -7.25
N VAL A 23 4.45 -6.47 -6.86
CA VAL A 23 4.43 -7.02 -5.49
C VAL A 23 4.49 -8.54 -5.55
N THR A 24 5.15 -9.14 -4.57
CA THR A 24 5.18 -10.60 -4.38
C THR A 24 4.10 -11.00 -3.39
N LYS A 25 3.63 -12.24 -3.52
CA LYS A 25 2.60 -12.81 -2.64
C LYS A 25 3.04 -14.19 -2.19
N GLU A 26 3.07 -14.37 -0.88
CA GLU A 26 3.37 -15.64 -0.23
C GLU A 26 2.18 -16.62 -0.30
N ILE A 27 2.47 -17.90 -0.03
CA ILE A 27 1.45 -18.98 -0.05
C ILE A 27 0.32 -18.72 0.95
N ASP A 28 0.64 -18.13 2.10
CA ASP A 28 -0.32 -17.78 3.15
C ASP A 28 -1.16 -16.53 2.83
N GLY A 29 -0.85 -15.84 1.73
CA GLY A 29 -1.54 -14.64 1.28
C GLY A 29 -0.90 -13.33 1.68
N THR A 30 0.21 -13.36 2.43
CA THR A 30 0.98 -12.16 2.77
C THR A 30 1.52 -11.49 1.51
N ILE A 31 1.38 -10.16 1.42
CA ILE A 31 1.85 -9.36 0.29
C ILE A 31 3.14 -8.64 0.72
N ASN A 32 4.16 -8.69 -0.12
CA ASN A 32 5.40 -7.97 0.08
C ASN A 32 5.66 -7.00 -1.08
N ASN A 33 5.81 -5.73 -0.75
CA ASN A 33 5.99 -4.64 -1.70
C ASN A 33 7.48 -4.31 -1.96
N HIS A 34 8.40 -4.98 -1.28
CA HIS A 34 9.81 -4.62 -1.26
C HIS A 34 10.72 -5.59 -2.02
N ASP A 35 10.27 -6.81 -2.32
CA ASP A 35 11.14 -7.84 -2.92
C ASP A 35 11.64 -7.46 -4.32
N ILE A 36 10.83 -6.70 -5.07
CA ILE A 36 11.15 -6.25 -6.42
C ILE A 36 11.63 -4.81 -6.41
N ASP A 37 10.86 -3.91 -5.78
CA ASP A 37 11.10 -2.46 -5.85
C ASP A 37 11.98 -1.91 -4.70
N GLY A 38 12.32 -2.75 -3.71
CA GLY A 38 13.11 -2.35 -2.55
C GLY A 38 12.33 -1.57 -1.49
N SER A 39 13.02 -1.13 -0.44
CA SER A 39 12.47 -0.28 0.64
C SER A 39 13.40 0.90 0.91
N PHE A 40 12.95 2.11 0.56
CA PHE A 40 13.73 3.34 0.69
C PHE A 40 12.97 4.35 1.56
N TYR A 41 13.64 4.87 2.60
CA TYR A 41 12.98 5.77 3.56
C TYR A 41 12.65 7.15 2.96
N GLN A 42 13.32 7.55 1.88
CA GLN A 42 13.08 8.82 1.18
C GLN A 42 11.87 8.78 0.25
N THR A 43 11.30 7.61 -0.02
CA THR A 43 10.14 7.50 -0.91
C THR A 43 8.97 8.29 -0.32
N GLU A 44 8.39 9.16 -1.14
CA GLU A 44 7.19 9.91 -0.79
C GLU A 44 6.00 8.94 -0.68
N ASN A 45 5.43 8.86 0.52
CA ASN A 45 4.31 8.00 0.87
C ASN A 45 3.29 8.84 1.64
N ASP A 46 2.01 8.65 1.30
CA ASP A 46 0.89 9.20 2.05
C ASP A 46 0.43 8.20 3.12
N TYR A 47 0.40 8.66 4.37
CA TYR A 47 -0.05 7.91 5.52
C TYR A 47 -1.37 8.47 6.03
N THR A 48 -2.35 7.58 6.22
CA THR A 48 -3.65 7.92 6.82
C THR A 48 -3.80 7.19 8.15
N VAL A 49 -4.11 7.93 9.21
CA VAL A 49 -4.36 7.40 10.56
C VAL A 49 -5.85 7.50 10.86
N LEU A 50 -6.48 6.38 11.21
CA LEU A 50 -7.88 6.32 11.62
C LEU A 50 -7.96 6.02 13.12
N VAL A 51 -8.53 6.95 13.89
CA VAL A 51 -8.68 6.78 15.34
C VAL A 51 -10.03 6.16 15.65
N TYR A 52 -10.00 4.94 16.18
CA TYR A 52 -11.19 4.18 16.54
C TYR A 52 -11.46 4.23 18.04
N TYR A 53 -12.72 4.40 18.44
CA TYR A 53 -13.14 4.34 19.83
C TYR A 53 -14.40 3.50 20.00
N LYS A 54 -14.36 2.57 20.96
CA LYS A 54 -15.49 1.74 21.37
C LYS A 54 -15.73 1.92 22.86
N LYS A 55 -16.78 2.67 23.21
CA LYS A 55 -17.24 2.81 24.60
C LYS A 55 -17.77 1.46 25.12
N PHE A 56 -17.62 1.21 26.43
CA PHE A 56 -18.25 0.06 27.09
C PHE A 56 -19.77 0.07 26.85
N GLY A 57 -20.35 -1.09 26.52
CA GLY A 57 -21.76 -1.22 26.12
C GLY A 57 -22.10 -0.73 24.71
N SER A 58 -21.11 -0.25 23.93
CA SER A 58 -21.35 0.17 22.54
C SER A 58 -21.58 -1.03 21.63
N ARG A 59 -22.58 -0.90 20.74
CA ARG A 59 -22.92 -1.90 19.73
C ARG A 59 -21.96 -1.90 18.53
N TYR A 60 -21.14 -0.85 18.38
CA TYR A 60 -20.19 -0.73 17.28
C TYR A 60 -18.97 0.12 17.68
N THR A 61 -17.90 0.01 16.90
CA THR A 61 -16.70 0.83 17.00
C THR A 61 -16.87 2.07 16.13
N LYS A 62 -16.61 3.26 16.69
CA LYS A 62 -16.71 4.53 15.95
C LYS A 62 -15.33 4.95 15.46
N VAL A 63 -15.26 5.53 14.26
CA VAL A 63 -14.13 6.39 13.88
C VAL A 63 -14.38 7.75 14.51
N ILE A 64 -13.48 8.21 15.38
CA ILE A 64 -13.57 9.49 16.09
C ILE A 64 -12.56 10.52 15.57
N GLY A 65 -11.68 10.13 14.66
CA GLY A 65 -10.73 11.04 14.04
C GLY A 65 -10.05 10.44 12.82
N VAL A 66 -9.57 11.32 11.95
CA VAL A 66 -8.72 10.99 10.82
C VAL A 66 -7.54 11.96 10.82
N GLY A 67 -6.33 11.42 10.65
CA GLY A 67 -5.10 12.17 10.48
C GLY A 67 -4.44 11.79 9.16
N PHE A 68 -3.75 12.75 8.54
CA PHE A 68 -3.00 12.54 7.31
C PHE A 68 -1.56 13.01 7.53
N GLY A 69 -0.61 12.33 6.92
CA GLY A 69 0.80 12.74 6.90
C GLY A 69 1.47 12.24 5.63
N ASN A 70 2.44 12.97 5.12
CA ASN A 70 3.21 12.62 3.95
C ASN A 70 4.71 12.61 4.32
N SER A 71 5.48 11.65 3.80
CA SER A 71 6.91 11.51 4.10
C SER A 71 7.83 12.53 3.40
N GLU A 72 7.31 13.56 2.75
CA GLU A 72 8.10 14.74 2.35
C GLU A 72 8.68 15.46 3.59
N LYS A 73 7.94 15.45 4.71
CA LYS A 73 8.34 16.09 5.98
C LYS A 73 8.72 15.07 7.02
N ILE A 74 9.97 14.60 6.95
CA ILE A 74 10.55 13.72 7.96
C ILE A 74 11.22 14.57 9.04
N ASN A 75 10.68 14.52 10.26
CA ASN A 75 11.33 15.07 11.45
C ASN A 75 12.04 13.93 12.19
N ASN A 76 13.34 14.07 12.44
CA ASN A 76 14.17 13.17 13.23
C ASN A 76 14.54 13.84 14.56
#